data_AF-A0A1U8E0J9-F1
#
_entry.id   AF-A0A1U8E0J9-F1
#
_cell.length_a   1.000
_cell.length_b   1.000
_cell.length_c   1.000
_cell.angle_alpha   90.00
_cell.angle_beta   90.00
_cell.angle_gamma   90.00
#
_symmetry.space_group_name_H-M   'P 1'
#
loop_
_entity.id
_entity.type
_entity.pdbx_description
1 polymer ?
#
loop_
_entity_poly.entity_id
_entity_poly.type
_entity_poly.pdbx_seq_one_letter_code
_entity_poly.pdbx_strand_id
1 'polypeptide(L)'
;MEELDPVELLSYLEGILESDPLIDEIGFIHPSHFASLNEDIGTPSTSVGSVQKKTSGTLFWGRDHKLGISTNVLFPLYVAAKNAFLEAYKNYKVHHRDDKNASSCSSSSPLSLESELMKHSRALLLLSCDFGTAWNSRKLVLSKKQSLSMFMNELIFSSVVLSHSPKSEQTWSQRRWVVKMIAGNCSNLREIMERESELVKKLAERSKMNYRAWYHRCWLVSYMSEEQMLQEFNKSREWAGLHVADNSCFHYRARLMLRLFKESQHSQDQDASFDPELHELLKDEFDWVEKLIKRYVGREALWLHRRFLSTCWIRYFACGDHNRTLPSNPRNIRTVDIDMFIDNELELFCSCTILPDSDFEDYQAQATFAATYMVWLKTQLSGALAIDIQKMETSRLKSLLTNVCPEKSLLWNSLPELCEST
;
A
#
# COMPACT_ATOMS: atom_id res chain seq x y z
N MET A 1 16.13 37.28 -19.37
CA MET A 1 15.15 37.18 -18.27
C MET A 1 15.85 37.76 -17.06
N GLU A 2 15.34 38.84 -16.47
CA GLU A 2 15.80 39.25 -15.14
C GLU A 2 15.60 38.06 -14.20
N GLU A 3 16.68 37.62 -13.58
CA GLU A 3 16.68 36.52 -12.62
C GLU A 3 15.92 37.02 -11.38
N LEU A 4 14.68 36.57 -11.20
CA LEU A 4 13.90 36.95 -10.02
C LEU A 4 14.61 36.48 -8.75
N ASP A 5 14.59 37.34 -7.72
CA ASP A 5 15.16 37.02 -6.41
C ASP A 5 14.53 35.72 -5.86
N PRO A 6 15.33 34.70 -5.49
CA PRO A 6 14.86 33.48 -4.85
C PRO A 6 13.93 33.71 -3.65
N VAL A 7 14.12 34.79 -2.89
CA VAL A 7 13.27 35.13 -1.74
C VAL A 7 11.89 35.62 -2.19
N GLU A 8 11.83 36.41 -3.26
CA GLU A 8 10.55 36.80 -3.88
C GLU A 8 9.82 35.57 -4.43
N LEU A 9 10.52 34.64 -5.09
CA LEU A 9 9.94 33.39 -5.60
C LEU A 9 9.30 32.56 -4.47
N LEU A 10 9.98 32.44 -3.33
CA LEU A 10 9.43 31.77 -2.16
C LEU A 10 8.19 32.48 -1.65
N SER A 11 8.24 33.81 -1.53
CA SER A 11 7.11 34.62 -1.06
C SER A 11 5.89 34.47 -1.98
N TYR A 12 6.08 34.38 -3.30
CA TYR A 12 5.00 34.08 -4.24
C TYR A 12 4.42 32.68 -4.02
N LEU A 13 5.25 31.65 -3.88
CA LEU A 13 4.78 30.29 -3.62
C LEU A 13 3.97 30.23 -2.32
N GLU A 14 4.47 30.82 -1.24
CA GLU A 14 3.79 30.85 0.06
C GLU A 14 2.46 31.61 -0.02
N GLY A 15 2.43 32.76 -0.71
CA GLY A 15 1.19 33.50 -0.95
C GLY A 15 0.15 32.69 -1.74
N ILE A 16 0.57 31.92 -2.75
CA ILE A 16 -0.33 31.02 -3.48
C ILE A 16 -0.91 29.96 -2.52
N LEU A 17 -0.07 29.30 -1.73
CA LEU A 17 -0.45 28.25 -0.80
C LEU A 17 -1.37 28.73 0.34
N GLU A 18 -1.27 30.01 0.71
CA GLU A 18 -2.16 30.68 1.67
C GLU A 18 -3.49 31.09 1.02
N SER A 19 -3.45 31.58 -0.22
CA SER A 19 -4.64 32.02 -0.96
C SER A 19 -5.56 30.87 -1.39
N ASP A 20 -4.98 29.71 -1.72
CA ASP A 20 -5.70 28.49 -2.08
C ASP A 20 -5.32 27.35 -1.13
N PRO A 21 -6.03 27.19 -0.01
CA PRO A 21 -5.79 26.08 0.93
C PRO A 21 -6.29 24.73 0.40
N LEU A 22 -7.02 24.72 -0.72
CA LEU A 22 -7.63 23.52 -1.29
C LEU A 22 -6.76 22.84 -2.34
N ILE A 23 -5.56 23.39 -2.63
CA ILE A 23 -4.60 22.78 -3.57
C ILE A 23 -4.46 21.29 -3.26
N ASP A 24 -4.78 20.44 -4.23
CA ASP A 24 -4.83 18.99 -4.08
C ASP A 24 -3.75 18.26 -4.88
N GLU A 25 -3.10 18.95 -5.82
CA GLU A 25 -2.08 18.37 -6.69
C GLU A 25 -1.06 19.41 -7.18
N ILE A 26 0.18 18.96 -7.32
CA ILE A 26 1.30 19.78 -7.78
C ILE A 26 1.94 19.13 -9.01
N GLY A 27 2.30 19.96 -9.99
CA GLY A 27 3.03 19.56 -11.18
C GLY A 27 4.26 20.42 -11.41
N PHE A 28 5.30 19.83 -11.99
CA PHE A 28 6.47 20.56 -12.47
C PHE A 28 6.38 20.72 -13.98
N ILE A 29 6.31 21.96 -14.43
CA ILE A 29 5.92 22.29 -15.80
C ILE A 29 7.11 22.89 -16.53
N HIS A 30 7.44 22.35 -17.71
CA HIS A 30 8.43 22.97 -18.56
C HIS A 30 7.89 24.33 -19.08
N PRO A 31 8.69 25.41 -19.07
CA PRO A 31 8.24 26.76 -19.44
C PRO A 31 7.50 26.85 -20.79
N SER A 32 7.86 26.00 -21.76
CA SER A 32 7.20 25.96 -23.08
C SER A 32 5.73 25.52 -23.04
N HIS A 33 5.29 24.83 -21.98
CA HIS A 33 3.92 24.29 -21.88
C HIS A 33 2.95 25.23 -21.17
N PHE A 34 3.41 26.37 -20.64
CA PHE A 34 2.52 27.34 -19.98
C PHE A 34 1.53 27.97 -20.96
N ALA A 35 1.94 28.21 -22.21
CA ALA A 35 1.05 28.77 -23.23
C ALA A 35 -0.11 27.83 -23.56
N SER A 36 0.16 26.54 -23.80
CA SER A 36 -0.87 25.54 -24.11
C SER A 36 -1.85 25.33 -22.96
N LEU A 37 -1.37 25.32 -21.72
CA LEU A 37 -2.23 25.23 -20.53
C LEU A 37 -3.16 26.44 -20.36
N ASN A 38 -2.81 27.58 -20.96
CA ASN A 38 -3.64 28.78 -20.98
C ASN A 38 -4.55 28.85 -22.23
N GLU A 39 -4.25 28.09 -23.29
CA GLU A 39 -4.99 28.07 -24.58
C GLU A 39 -6.11 27.04 -24.64
N ASP A 40 -6.05 25.94 -23.87
CA ASP A 40 -7.11 24.91 -23.76
C ASP A 40 -8.45 25.43 -23.17
N ILE A 41 -8.61 26.76 -23.13
CA ILE A 41 -9.64 27.49 -22.43
C ILE A 41 -10.30 28.41 -23.45
N GLY A 42 -11.48 28.03 -23.93
CA GLY A 42 -12.40 28.98 -24.57
C GLY A 42 -12.59 30.20 -23.66
N THR A 43 -12.58 31.40 -24.27
CA THR A 43 -12.65 32.77 -23.68
C THR A 43 -12.98 32.88 -22.18
N PRO A 44 -12.20 33.67 -21.41
CA PRO A 44 -12.28 33.67 -19.95
C PRO A 44 -13.59 34.27 -19.45
N SER A 45 -14.41 33.44 -18.81
CA SER A 45 -15.49 33.91 -17.94
C SER A 45 -14.91 34.53 -16.67
N THR A 46 -15.38 35.73 -16.38
CA THR A 46 -15.03 36.68 -15.32
C THR A 46 -14.96 36.13 -13.89
N SER A 47 -14.10 36.81 -13.10
CA SER A 47 -13.91 36.86 -11.63
C SER A 47 -13.04 35.73 -11.04
N VAL A 48 -11.93 36.00 -10.33
CA VAL A 48 -11.72 36.98 -9.24
C VAL A 48 -10.30 37.59 -9.26
N GLY A 49 -10.21 38.91 -9.06
CA GLY A 49 -9.17 39.56 -8.24
C GLY A 49 -7.69 39.53 -8.64
N SER A 50 -7.33 40.33 -9.66
CA SER A 50 -6.18 41.27 -9.72
C SER A 50 -4.73 40.85 -9.40
N VAL A 51 -3.86 41.23 -10.35
CA VAL A 51 -2.39 41.45 -10.31
C VAL A 51 -1.50 40.21 -10.51
N GLN A 52 -1.61 39.56 -11.66
CA GLN A 52 -0.46 38.83 -12.21
C GLN A 52 0.40 39.81 -13.02
N LYS A 53 1.59 40.15 -12.49
CA LYS A 53 2.68 40.67 -13.34
C LYS A 53 2.83 39.72 -14.52
N LYS A 54 3.00 40.22 -15.75
CA LYS A 54 3.18 39.42 -16.98
C LYS A 54 4.27 38.34 -16.87
N THR A 55 5.20 38.46 -15.91
CA THR A 55 6.25 37.50 -15.60
C THR A 55 5.81 36.35 -14.69
N SER A 56 4.77 36.50 -13.86
CA SER A 56 4.29 35.45 -12.95
C SER A 56 3.58 34.31 -13.68
N GLY A 57 2.90 34.62 -14.80
CA GLY A 57 2.14 33.64 -15.58
C GLY A 57 2.98 32.55 -16.26
N THR A 58 4.31 32.66 -16.25
CA THR A 58 5.25 31.66 -16.78
C THR A 58 6.05 30.92 -15.69
N LEU A 59 5.88 31.29 -14.43
CA LEU A 59 6.65 30.75 -13.29
C LEU A 59 5.77 29.85 -12.41
N PHE A 60 4.56 30.29 -12.13
CA PHE A 60 3.55 29.54 -11.39
C PHE A 60 2.26 29.52 -12.21
N TRP A 61 1.61 28.36 -12.23
CA TRP A 61 0.30 28.16 -12.83
C TRP A 61 -0.65 27.66 -11.75
N GLY A 62 -1.84 28.24 -11.65
CA GLY A 62 -2.79 27.89 -10.60
C GLY A 62 -4.21 27.89 -11.15
N ARG A 63 -4.89 26.75 -11.12
CA ARG A 63 -6.28 26.63 -11.55
C ARG A 63 -6.91 25.35 -11.00
N ASP A 64 -8.19 25.37 -10.67
CA ASP A 64 -8.95 24.17 -10.25
C ASP A 64 -8.26 23.41 -9.10
N HIS A 65 -7.67 24.15 -8.16
CA HIS A 65 -6.87 23.64 -7.04
C HIS A 65 -5.61 22.84 -7.44
N LYS A 66 -5.11 23.04 -8.67
CA LYS A 66 -3.86 22.48 -9.18
C LYS A 66 -2.80 23.56 -9.23
N LEU A 67 -1.60 23.24 -8.75
CA LEU A 67 -0.45 24.15 -8.78
C LEU A 67 0.67 23.62 -9.67
N GLY A 68 0.97 24.36 -10.72
CA GLY A 68 2.12 24.16 -11.59
C GLY A 68 3.30 25.04 -11.18
N ILE A 69 4.48 24.47 -11.03
CA ILE A 69 5.73 25.20 -10.78
C ILE A 69 6.66 25.02 -11.97
N SER A 70 7.16 26.12 -12.53
CA SER A 70 8.06 26.09 -13.67
C SER A 70 9.38 25.41 -13.32
N THR A 71 9.84 24.49 -14.18
CA THR A 71 11.11 23.77 -13.95
C THR A 71 12.31 24.70 -13.87
N ASN A 72 12.25 25.88 -14.49
CA ASN A 72 13.33 26.86 -14.49
C ASN A 72 13.59 27.48 -13.11
N VAL A 73 12.60 27.50 -12.22
CA VAL A 73 12.73 28.13 -10.89
C VAL A 73 12.95 27.13 -9.76
N LEU A 74 12.92 25.82 -10.04
CA LEU A 74 12.95 24.80 -8.98
C LEU A 74 14.18 24.88 -8.09
N PHE A 75 15.37 25.01 -8.70
CA PHE A 75 16.62 25.10 -7.94
C PHE A 75 16.71 26.36 -7.06
N PRO A 76 16.56 27.60 -7.59
CA PRO A 76 16.61 28.79 -6.75
C PRO A 76 15.50 28.80 -5.68
N LEU A 77 14.27 28.37 -6.04
CA LEU A 77 13.15 28.28 -5.11
C LEU A 77 13.42 27.27 -3.98
N TYR A 78 14.00 26.10 -4.29
CA TYR A 78 14.40 25.13 -3.28
C TYR A 78 15.45 25.70 -2.32
N VAL A 79 16.46 26.40 -2.84
CA VAL A 79 17.50 27.04 -2.00
C VAL A 79 16.88 28.06 -1.05
N ALA A 80 15.98 28.91 -1.54
CA ALA A 80 15.27 29.88 -0.72
C ALA A 80 14.40 29.20 0.35
N ALA A 81 13.57 28.23 -0.03
CA ALA A 81 12.70 27.48 0.87
C ALA A 81 13.52 26.77 1.98
N LYS A 82 14.64 26.16 1.60
CA LYS A 82 15.54 25.48 2.54
C LYS A 82 16.16 26.47 3.53
N ASN A 83 16.65 27.61 3.07
CA ASN A 83 17.27 28.61 3.93
C ASN A 83 16.25 29.22 4.90
N ALA A 84 15.06 29.58 4.41
CA ALA A 84 13.97 30.09 5.24
C ALA A 84 13.52 29.07 6.29
N PHE A 85 13.39 27.80 5.91
CA PHE A 85 13.09 26.71 6.84
C PHE A 85 14.17 26.56 7.92
N LEU A 86 15.45 26.52 7.54
CA LEU A 86 16.55 26.34 8.49
C LEU A 86 16.64 27.49 9.50
N GLU A 87 16.40 28.73 9.05
CA GLU A 87 16.36 29.90 9.92
C GLU A 87 15.16 29.85 10.89
N ALA A 88 13.96 29.58 10.38
CA ALA A 88 12.77 29.41 11.21
C ALA A 88 12.93 28.26 12.23
N TYR A 89 13.54 27.15 11.82
CA TYR A 89 13.81 26.01 12.70
C TYR A 89 14.85 26.32 13.78
N LYS A 90 15.89 27.10 13.44
CA LYS A 90 16.87 27.60 14.40
C LYS A 90 16.21 28.49 15.44
N ASN A 91 15.40 29.46 15.01
CA ASN A 91 14.69 30.39 15.91
C ASN A 91 13.69 29.64 16.81
N TYR A 92 12.93 28.69 16.26
CA TYR A 92 12.07 27.82 17.05
C TYR A 92 12.84 27.00 18.10
N LYS A 93 14.03 26.48 17.76
CA LYS A 93 14.85 25.70 18.70
C LYS A 93 15.45 26.52 19.83
N VAL A 94 15.89 27.75 19.56
CA VAL A 94 16.46 28.66 20.57
C VAL A 94 15.39 28.95 21.63
N HIS A 95 14.21 29.41 21.20
CA HIS A 95 13.09 29.65 22.10
C HIS A 95 12.66 28.43 22.91
N HIS A 96 12.66 27.25 22.28
CA HIS A 96 12.28 26.03 22.98
C HIS A 96 13.31 25.52 24.01
N ARG A 97 14.58 25.90 23.88
CA ARG A 97 15.59 25.59 24.91
C ARG A 97 15.46 26.54 26.09
N ASP A 98 15.13 27.79 25.82
CA ASP A 98 15.00 28.84 26.83
C ASP A 98 13.70 28.73 27.65
N ASP A 99 12.64 28.12 27.12
CA ASP A 99 11.42 27.79 27.90
C ASP A 99 11.70 26.86 29.11
N LYS A 100 12.83 26.14 29.14
CA LYS A 100 13.25 25.33 30.30
C LYS A 100 14.06 26.11 31.34
N ASN A 101 14.58 27.30 31.01
CA ASN A 101 15.36 28.18 31.89
C ASN A 101 14.82 29.62 31.75
N ALA A 102 13.85 29.98 32.58
CA ALA A 102 13.11 31.24 32.47
C ALA A 102 14.01 32.50 32.34
N SER A 103 13.47 33.48 31.60
CA SER A 103 13.81 34.92 31.52
C SER A 103 14.47 35.43 30.22
N SER A 104 13.72 36.34 29.59
CA SER A 104 14.13 37.47 28.75
C SER A 104 13.91 37.42 27.22
N CYS A 105 13.25 38.49 26.78
CA CYS A 105 13.39 39.24 25.53
C CYS A 105 13.54 38.46 24.21
N SER A 106 12.39 38.05 23.66
CA SER A 106 12.24 37.96 22.22
C SER A 106 10.97 38.62 21.76
N SER A 107 11.06 39.32 20.63
CA SER A 107 9.97 40.09 20.04
C SER A 107 8.90 39.22 19.36
N SER A 108 9.12 37.92 19.24
CA SER A 108 8.25 37.00 18.48
C SER A 108 7.50 36.07 19.43
N SER A 109 6.17 36.15 19.43
CA SER A 109 5.31 35.22 20.18
C SER A 109 5.58 33.76 19.76
N PRO A 110 5.56 32.77 20.67
CA PRO A 110 5.70 31.35 20.34
C PRO A 110 4.75 30.87 19.23
N LEU A 111 3.54 31.43 19.16
CA LEU A 111 2.57 31.14 18.10
C LEU A 111 3.03 31.59 16.72
N SER A 112 3.74 32.73 16.66
CA SER A 112 4.30 33.26 15.41
C SER A 112 5.43 32.35 14.89
N LEU A 113 6.31 31.90 15.78
CA LEU A 113 7.42 31.01 15.42
C LEU A 113 6.95 29.65 14.92
N GLU A 114 5.92 29.07 15.54
CA GLU A 114 5.29 27.84 15.09
C GLU A 114 4.65 28.00 13.70
N SER A 115 3.96 29.12 13.47
CA SER A 115 3.34 29.44 12.18
C SER A 115 4.39 29.56 11.07
N GLU A 116 5.45 30.33 11.29
CA GLU A 116 6.54 30.50 10.32
C GLU A 116 7.25 29.17 10.01
N LEU A 117 7.51 28.36 11.04
CA LEU A 117 8.09 27.02 10.85
C LEU A 117 7.18 26.11 10.01
N MET A 118 5.87 26.14 10.26
CA MET A 118 4.89 25.36 9.50
C MET A 118 4.74 25.87 8.05
N LYS A 119 4.83 27.18 7.82
CA LYS A 119 4.80 27.82 6.50
C LYS A 119 6.02 27.42 5.65
N HIS A 120 7.23 27.68 6.13
CA HIS A 120 8.45 27.40 5.38
C HIS A 120 8.70 25.90 5.21
N SER A 121 8.35 25.06 6.19
CA SER A 121 8.42 23.61 6.03
C SER A 121 7.42 23.09 4.99
N ARG A 122 6.23 23.71 4.87
CA ARG A 122 5.25 23.38 3.82
C ARG A 122 5.87 23.63 2.44
N ALA A 123 6.39 24.82 2.19
CA ALA A 123 7.03 25.17 0.92
C ALA A 123 8.22 24.24 0.59
N LEU A 124 9.11 23.99 1.56
CA LEU A 124 10.26 23.10 1.36
C LEU A 124 9.85 21.67 1.01
N LEU A 125 8.85 21.11 1.70
CA LEU A 125 8.44 19.71 1.51
C LEU A 125 7.68 19.48 0.19
N LEU A 126 7.10 20.52 -0.42
CA LEU A 126 6.56 20.43 -1.78
C LEU A 126 7.66 20.32 -2.84
N LEU A 127 8.87 20.82 -2.54
CA LEU A 127 10.03 20.80 -3.45
C LEU A 127 10.98 19.64 -3.13
N SER A 128 11.00 19.19 -1.87
CA SER A 128 11.88 18.14 -1.35
C SER A 128 11.12 17.29 -0.34
N CYS A 129 10.32 16.36 -0.86
CA CYS A 129 9.40 15.53 -0.07
C CYS A 129 10.09 14.62 0.97
N ASP A 130 11.36 14.26 0.76
CA ASP A 130 12.11 13.40 1.68
C ASP A 130 12.99 14.17 2.68
N PHE A 131 12.76 15.49 2.85
CA PHE A 131 13.49 16.30 3.83
C PHE A 131 13.04 15.98 5.27
N GLY A 132 13.61 14.91 5.84
CA GLY A 132 13.17 14.35 7.13
C GLY A 132 13.20 15.33 8.31
N THR A 133 14.14 16.28 8.35
CA THR A 133 14.21 17.30 9.40
C THR A 133 12.97 18.21 9.39
N ALA A 134 12.42 18.52 8.21
CA ALA A 134 11.22 19.33 8.07
C ALA A 134 9.98 18.55 8.51
N TRP A 135 9.85 17.27 8.13
CA TRP A 135 8.78 16.43 8.68
C TRP A 135 8.84 16.32 10.21
N ASN A 136 10.03 16.08 10.76
CA ASN A 136 10.21 15.98 12.20
C ASN A 136 9.92 17.30 12.93
N SER A 137 10.26 18.46 12.36
CA SER A 137 9.91 19.75 12.96
C SER A 137 8.39 19.95 13.02
N ARG A 138 7.66 19.53 11.98
CA ARG A 138 6.19 19.55 11.97
C ARG A 138 5.60 18.62 13.03
N LYS A 139 6.13 17.39 13.19
CA LYS A 139 5.74 16.47 14.29
C LYS A 139 5.90 17.11 15.67
N LEU A 140 6.97 17.89 15.89
CA LEU A 140 7.20 18.59 17.16
C LEU A 140 6.12 19.63 17.44
N VAL A 141 5.74 20.43 16.44
CA VAL A 141 4.67 21.45 16.58
C VAL A 141 3.32 20.77 16.82
N LEU A 142 2.97 19.78 15.99
CA LEU A 142 1.70 19.06 16.07
C LEU A 142 1.52 18.30 17.40
N SER A 143 2.58 17.67 17.91
CA SER A 143 2.57 16.96 19.20
C SER A 143 2.24 17.86 20.40
N LYS A 144 2.62 19.14 20.33
CA LYS A 144 2.33 20.11 21.39
C LYS A 144 0.90 20.62 21.34
N LYS A 145 0.39 20.90 20.13
CA LYS A 145 -0.96 21.45 19.94
C LYS A 145 -2.04 20.41 20.17
N GLN A 146 -1.79 19.16 19.79
CA GLN A 146 -2.75 18.06 19.85
C GLN A 146 -4.15 18.41 19.30
N SER A 147 -4.20 19.27 18.28
CA SER A 147 -5.44 19.70 17.66
C SER A 147 -5.81 18.76 16.51
N LEU A 148 -7.02 18.18 16.57
CA LEU A 148 -7.53 17.29 15.52
C LEU A 148 -7.53 17.99 14.15
N SER A 149 -7.93 19.26 14.09
CA SER A 149 -7.93 20.05 12.84
C SER A 149 -6.54 20.14 12.20
N MET A 150 -5.49 20.31 13.01
CA MET A 150 -4.12 20.38 12.49
C MET A 150 -3.64 19.03 11.95
N PHE A 151 -4.01 17.93 12.59
CA PHE A 151 -3.72 16.59 12.07
C PHE A 151 -4.44 16.32 10.75
N MET A 152 -5.70 16.75 10.61
CA MET A 152 -6.44 16.63 9.34
C MET A 152 -5.79 17.47 8.23
N ASN A 153 -5.38 18.70 8.54
CA ASN A 153 -4.63 19.53 7.60
C ASN A 153 -3.29 18.90 7.20
N GLU A 154 -2.63 18.18 8.11
CA GLU A 154 -1.40 17.45 7.81
C GLU A 154 -1.62 16.24 6.88
N LEU A 155 -2.77 15.54 7.01
CA LEU A 155 -3.16 14.50 6.06
C LEU A 155 -3.47 15.08 4.68
N ILE A 156 -4.15 16.23 4.60
CA ILE A 156 -4.41 16.93 3.33
C ILE A 156 -3.07 17.34 2.70
N PHE A 157 -2.20 18.01 3.46
CA PHE A 157 -0.91 18.45 2.98
C PHE A 157 -0.03 17.31 2.46
N SER A 158 0.06 16.21 3.21
CA SER A 158 0.82 15.05 2.75
C SER A 158 0.21 14.36 1.52
N SER A 159 -1.10 14.49 1.28
CA SER A 159 -1.73 14.04 0.02
C SER A 159 -1.24 14.87 -1.17
N VAL A 160 -1.09 16.19 -1.00
CA VAL A 160 -0.52 17.08 -2.01
C VAL A 160 0.93 16.69 -2.34
N VAL A 161 1.75 16.38 -1.32
CA VAL A 161 3.12 15.91 -1.54
C VAL A 161 3.13 14.58 -2.31
N LEU A 162 2.25 13.63 -1.96
CA LEU A 162 2.15 12.35 -2.65
C LEU A 162 1.62 12.44 -4.09
N SER A 163 0.91 13.53 -4.44
CA SER A 163 0.38 13.71 -5.80
C SER A 163 1.49 13.72 -6.86
N HIS A 164 2.66 14.30 -6.54
CA HIS A 164 3.83 14.35 -7.43
C HIS A 164 4.96 13.40 -6.97
N SER A 165 4.99 13.01 -5.69
CA SER A 165 5.99 12.10 -5.11
C SER A 165 5.35 10.85 -4.49
N PRO A 166 4.66 10.00 -5.28
CA PRO A 166 3.81 8.90 -4.76
C PRO A 166 4.57 7.81 -3.99
N LYS A 167 5.89 7.73 -4.15
CA LYS A 167 6.78 6.73 -3.54
C LYS A 167 7.61 7.27 -2.36
N SER A 168 7.40 8.51 -1.92
CA SER A 168 8.15 9.12 -0.80
C SER A 168 7.89 8.38 0.53
N GLU A 169 8.91 7.72 1.06
CA GLU A 169 8.81 6.99 2.33
C GLU A 169 8.60 7.94 3.52
N GLN A 170 9.23 9.13 3.51
CA GLN A 170 9.09 10.08 4.60
C GLN A 170 7.65 10.60 4.69
N THR A 171 7.02 10.83 3.54
CA THR A 171 5.62 11.28 3.48
C THR A 171 4.67 10.19 3.99
N TRP A 172 4.84 8.94 3.56
CA TRP A 172 4.06 7.82 4.09
C TRP A 172 4.29 7.60 5.60
N SER A 173 5.52 7.76 6.07
CA SER A 173 5.87 7.70 7.49
C SER A 173 5.17 8.80 8.30
N GLN A 174 5.11 10.03 7.77
CA GLN A 174 4.35 11.12 8.38
C GLN A 174 2.87 10.78 8.47
N ARG A 175 2.25 10.28 7.39
CA ARG A 175 0.83 9.90 7.40
C ARG A 175 0.51 8.86 8.46
N ARG A 176 1.28 7.78 8.54
CA ARG A 176 1.12 6.74 9.57
C ARG A 176 1.25 7.32 10.98
N TRP A 177 2.20 8.23 11.18
CA TRP A 177 2.34 8.92 12.45
C TRP A 177 1.10 9.75 12.79
N VAL A 178 0.58 10.54 11.85
CA VAL A 178 -0.65 11.34 12.05
C VAL A 178 -1.84 10.46 12.37
N VAL A 179 -2.07 9.40 11.60
CA VAL A 179 -3.16 8.43 11.84
C VAL A 179 -3.06 7.82 13.24
N LYS A 180 -1.85 7.45 13.67
CA LYS A 180 -1.61 6.92 15.03
C LYS A 180 -1.96 7.93 16.12
N MET A 181 -1.71 9.23 15.91
CA MET A 181 -2.01 10.28 16.88
C MET A 181 -3.53 10.51 17.03
N ILE A 182 -4.31 10.32 15.97
CA ILE A 182 -5.76 10.58 15.99
C ILE A 182 -6.60 9.33 16.30
N ALA A 183 -6.06 8.11 16.11
CA ALA A 183 -6.81 6.87 16.25
C ALA A 183 -7.48 6.65 17.61
N GLY A 184 -6.92 7.19 18.70
CA GLY A 184 -7.53 7.07 20.04
C GLY A 184 -8.58 8.14 20.38
N ASN A 185 -8.62 9.25 19.65
CA ASN A 185 -9.33 10.47 20.03
C ASN A 185 -10.32 10.95 18.95
N CYS A 186 -10.55 10.17 17.90
CA CYS A 186 -11.36 10.58 16.75
C CYS A 186 -12.56 9.65 16.55
N SER A 187 -13.77 10.21 16.66
CA SER A 187 -15.02 9.50 16.38
C SER A 187 -15.15 9.06 14.92
N ASN A 188 -14.52 9.80 13.99
CA ASN A 188 -14.64 9.58 12.55
C ASN A 188 -13.52 8.71 11.99
N LEU A 189 -12.87 7.88 12.83
CA LEU A 189 -11.75 7.04 12.40
C LEU A 189 -12.14 6.16 11.21
N ARG A 190 -13.38 5.65 11.17
CA ARG A 190 -13.93 4.87 10.06
C ARG A 190 -13.78 5.60 8.72
N GLU A 191 -14.30 6.83 8.63
CA GLU A 191 -14.24 7.67 7.42
C GLU A 191 -12.80 8.04 7.04
N ILE A 192 -11.90 8.16 8.02
CA ILE A 192 -10.49 8.44 7.76
C ILE A 192 -9.84 7.21 7.14
N MET A 193 -10.10 5.99 7.64
CA MET A 193 -9.57 4.76 7.04
C MET A 193 -10.05 4.58 5.60
N GLU A 194 -11.32 4.88 5.33
CA GLU A 194 -11.90 4.84 3.98
C GLU A 194 -11.20 5.84 3.04
N ARG A 195 -10.98 7.09 3.50
CA ARG A 195 -10.25 8.11 2.74
C ARG A 195 -8.79 7.74 2.51
N GLU A 196 -8.10 7.20 3.51
CA GLU A 196 -6.71 6.73 3.38
C GLU A 196 -6.60 5.57 2.39
N SER A 197 -7.56 4.64 2.42
CA SER A 197 -7.61 3.51 1.51
C SER A 197 -7.85 3.97 0.05
N GLU A 198 -8.78 4.89 -0.15
CA GLU A 198 -9.07 5.47 -1.46
C GLU A 198 -7.87 6.27 -2.00
N LEU A 199 -7.14 6.98 -1.15
CA LEU A 199 -5.89 7.63 -1.55
C LEU A 199 -4.87 6.61 -2.07
N VAL A 200 -4.67 5.49 -1.38
CA VAL A 200 -3.76 4.44 -1.84
C VAL A 200 -4.20 3.89 -3.19
N LYS A 201 -5.50 3.64 -3.38
CA LYS A 201 -6.06 3.18 -4.66
C LYS A 201 -5.67 4.16 -5.79
N LYS A 202 -6.00 5.45 -5.64
CA LYS A 202 -5.67 6.49 -6.64
C LYS A 202 -4.18 6.57 -6.94
N LEU A 203 -3.33 6.48 -5.92
CA LEU A 203 -1.87 6.55 -6.11
C LEU A 203 -1.29 5.28 -6.73
N ALA A 204 -1.87 4.11 -6.47
CA ALA A 204 -1.49 2.86 -7.11
C ALA A 204 -1.86 2.85 -8.62
N GLU A 205 -2.95 3.52 -9.02
CA GLU A 205 -3.35 3.66 -10.44
C GLU A 205 -2.34 4.53 -11.18
N ARG A 206 -1.97 5.67 -10.57
CA ARG A 206 -1.05 6.64 -11.16
C ARG A 206 0.41 6.18 -11.13
N SER A 207 0.78 5.34 -10.16
CA SER A 207 2.17 4.92 -9.94
C SER A 207 2.29 3.39 -9.85
N LYS A 208 2.70 2.78 -10.97
CA LYS A 208 2.93 1.33 -11.03
C LYS A 208 3.95 0.87 -9.96
N MET A 209 3.67 -0.30 -9.40
CA MET A 209 4.52 -0.96 -8.39
C MET A 209 4.78 -0.07 -7.16
N ASN A 210 3.75 0.60 -6.65
CA ASN A 210 3.87 1.43 -5.45
C ASN A 210 3.71 0.59 -4.17
N TYR A 211 4.75 -0.16 -3.84
CA TYR A 211 4.79 -0.96 -2.60
C TYR A 211 4.59 -0.09 -1.34
N ARG A 212 5.01 1.18 -1.34
CA ARG A 212 4.85 2.06 -0.17
C ARG A 212 3.39 2.38 0.14
N ALA A 213 2.60 2.64 -0.90
CA ALA A 213 1.16 2.87 -0.77
C ALA A 213 0.44 1.59 -0.30
N TRP A 214 0.74 0.44 -0.91
CA TRP A 214 0.18 -0.83 -0.48
C TRP A 214 0.57 -1.22 0.95
N TYR A 215 1.83 -0.97 1.34
CA TYR A 215 2.27 -1.18 2.72
C TYR A 215 1.51 -0.30 3.71
N HIS A 216 1.24 0.96 3.37
CA HIS A 216 0.37 1.84 4.17
C HIS A 216 -1.02 1.23 4.32
N ARG A 217 -1.62 0.76 3.23
CA ARG A 217 -2.95 0.12 3.27
C ARG A 217 -2.99 -1.15 4.12
N CYS A 218 -1.95 -2.01 4.03
CA CYS A 218 -1.79 -3.17 4.92
C CYS A 218 -1.65 -2.78 6.39
N TRP A 219 -0.98 -1.66 6.67
CA TRP A 219 -0.83 -1.13 8.02
C TRP A 219 -2.16 -0.61 8.58
N LEU A 220 -2.99 0.04 7.76
CA LEU A 220 -4.31 0.56 8.17
C LEU A 220 -5.26 -0.54 8.68
N VAL A 221 -5.08 -1.79 8.24
CA VAL A 221 -5.89 -2.95 8.67
C VAL A 221 -5.95 -3.07 10.20
N SER A 222 -4.91 -2.67 10.94
CA SER A 222 -4.94 -2.72 12.42
C SER A 222 -5.89 -1.70 13.08
N TYR A 223 -6.47 -0.79 12.31
CA TYR A 223 -7.39 0.26 12.76
C TYR A 223 -8.80 0.11 12.18
N MET A 224 -9.02 -0.91 11.35
CA MET A 224 -10.31 -1.18 10.72
C MET A 224 -11.16 -2.07 11.62
N SER A 225 -12.48 -1.85 11.60
CA SER A 225 -13.45 -2.81 12.11
C SER A 225 -13.59 -4.02 11.17
N GLU A 226 -14.17 -5.11 11.68
CA GLU A 226 -14.48 -6.31 10.90
C GLU A 226 -15.31 -5.99 9.64
N GLU A 227 -16.35 -5.18 9.79
CA GLU A 227 -17.21 -4.71 8.69
C GLU A 227 -16.39 -4.01 7.60
N GLN A 228 -15.48 -3.11 7.99
CA GLN A 228 -14.62 -2.39 7.04
C GLN A 228 -13.64 -3.33 6.34
N MET A 229 -13.08 -4.30 7.05
CA MET A 229 -12.15 -5.27 6.46
C MET A 229 -12.84 -6.14 5.43
N LEU A 230 -14.07 -6.59 5.70
CA LEU A 230 -14.86 -7.35 4.72
C LEU A 230 -15.19 -6.51 3.48
N GLN A 231 -15.55 -5.23 3.67
CA GLN A 231 -15.76 -4.30 2.55
C GLN A 231 -14.49 -4.09 1.72
N GLU A 232 -13.33 -3.92 2.35
CA GLU A 232 -12.04 -3.77 1.67
C GLU A 232 -11.61 -5.06 0.96
N PHE A 233 -11.89 -6.23 1.55
CA PHE A 233 -11.64 -7.52 0.93
C PHE A 233 -12.48 -7.68 -0.34
N ASN A 234 -13.76 -7.30 -0.31
CA ASN A 234 -14.61 -7.34 -1.49
C ASN A 234 -14.19 -6.31 -2.55
N LYS A 235 -13.92 -5.05 -2.17
CA LYS A 235 -13.47 -3.99 -3.09
C LYS A 235 -12.15 -4.32 -3.77
N SER A 236 -11.19 -4.91 -3.04
CA SER A 236 -9.88 -5.24 -3.60
C SER A 236 -9.92 -6.38 -4.63
N ARG A 237 -11.02 -7.15 -4.72
CA ARG A 237 -11.19 -8.22 -5.70
C ARG A 237 -11.28 -7.67 -7.12
N GLU A 238 -12.02 -6.58 -7.31
CA GLU A 238 -12.12 -5.88 -8.60
C GLU A 238 -10.74 -5.40 -9.08
N TRP A 239 -9.99 -4.75 -8.18
CA TRP A 239 -8.63 -4.31 -8.49
C TRP A 239 -7.71 -5.46 -8.91
N ALA A 240 -7.67 -6.52 -8.11
CA ALA A 240 -6.80 -7.67 -8.36
C ALA A 240 -7.19 -8.42 -9.65
N GLY A 241 -8.48 -8.45 -10.00
CA GLY A 241 -8.95 -9.02 -11.27
C GLY A 241 -8.49 -8.24 -12.50
N LEU A 242 -8.30 -6.92 -12.39
CA LEU A 242 -7.73 -6.08 -13.45
C LEU A 242 -6.19 -6.06 -13.43
N HIS A 243 -5.58 -6.25 -12.26
CA HIS A 243 -4.15 -6.15 -12.03
C HIS A 243 -3.56 -7.48 -11.54
N VAL A 244 -3.74 -8.55 -12.31
CA VAL A 244 -3.37 -9.93 -11.91
C VAL A 244 -1.87 -10.16 -11.64
N ALA A 245 -1.01 -9.24 -12.06
CA ALA A 245 0.42 -9.26 -11.77
C ALA A 245 0.81 -8.43 -10.52
N ASP A 246 -0.13 -7.71 -9.89
CA ASP A 246 0.14 -6.88 -8.72
C ASP A 246 0.17 -7.71 -7.43
N ASN A 247 1.35 -8.26 -7.15
CA ASN A 247 1.61 -9.02 -5.92
C ASN A 247 1.33 -8.20 -4.63
N SER A 248 1.43 -6.86 -4.69
CA SER A 248 1.17 -6.02 -3.51
C SER A 248 -0.32 -5.99 -3.17
N CYS A 249 -1.19 -6.03 -4.18
CA CYS A 249 -2.64 -6.16 -3.97
C CYS A 249 -2.98 -7.52 -3.36
N PHE A 250 -2.44 -8.62 -3.90
CA PHE A 250 -2.67 -9.96 -3.32
C PHE A 250 -2.15 -10.08 -1.88
N HIS A 251 -1.00 -9.47 -1.57
CA HIS A 251 -0.52 -9.39 -0.20
C HIS A 251 -1.47 -8.60 0.71
N TYR A 252 -2.09 -7.53 0.22
CA TYR A 252 -3.12 -6.80 0.97
C TYR A 252 -4.36 -7.66 1.23
N ARG A 253 -4.83 -8.43 0.24
CA ARG A 253 -5.92 -9.40 0.40
C ARG A 253 -5.58 -10.45 1.46
N ALA A 254 -4.37 -11.01 1.41
CA ALA A 254 -3.88 -11.95 2.40
C ALA A 254 -3.85 -11.35 3.82
N ARG A 255 -3.43 -10.09 3.95
CA ARG A 255 -3.42 -9.36 5.22
C ARG A 255 -4.82 -9.18 5.81
N LEU A 256 -5.80 -8.83 4.99
CA LEU A 256 -7.20 -8.71 5.41
C LEU A 256 -7.75 -10.06 5.88
N MET A 257 -7.55 -11.11 5.08
CA MET A 257 -8.03 -12.47 5.40
C MET A 257 -7.43 -13.01 6.71
N LEU A 258 -6.11 -12.87 6.91
CA LEU A 258 -5.47 -13.26 8.18
C LEU A 258 -6.02 -12.51 9.39
N ARG A 259 -6.44 -11.26 9.20
CA ARG A 259 -7.00 -10.46 10.29
C ARG A 259 -8.43 -10.90 10.61
N LEU A 260 -9.26 -11.14 9.60
CA LEU A 260 -10.60 -11.73 9.77
C LEU A 260 -10.53 -13.08 10.49
N PHE A 261 -9.62 -13.97 10.09
CA PHE A 261 -9.39 -15.25 10.78
C PHE A 261 -8.95 -15.12 12.23
N LYS A 262 -8.25 -14.04 12.59
CA LYS A 262 -7.85 -13.81 13.98
C LYS A 262 -9.01 -13.29 14.83
N GLU A 263 -9.89 -12.48 14.24
CA GLU A 263 -11.04 -11.91 14.95
C GLU A 263 -12.11 -12.97 15.24
N SER A 264 -12.38 -13.89 14.29
CA SER A 264 -13.28 -15.02 14.53
C SER A 264 -12.83 -15.93 15.69
N GLN A 265 -11.52 -16.18 15.81
CA GLN A 265 -10.95 -16.97 16.90
C GLN A 265 -11.11 -16.33 18.28
N HIS A 266 -11.30 -15.01 18.36
CA HIS A 266 -11.51 -14.30 19.61
C HIS A 266 -13.00 -14.20 19.99
N SER A 267 -13.89 -14.24 19.01
CA SER A 267 -15.35 -14.10 19.20
C SER A 267 -16.04 -15.42 19.56
N GLN A 268 -15.43 -16.57 19.24
CA GLN A 268 -15.97 -17.87 19.61
C GLN A 268 -15.49 -18.24 21.03
N ASP A 269 -16.45 -18.44 21.95
CA ASP A 269 -16.22 -19.27 23.14
C ASP A 269 -15.52 -20.56 22.70
N GLN A 270 -14.63 -21.07 23.55
CA GLN A 270 -13.56 -22.04 23.25
C GLN A 270 -13.99 -23.41 22.64
N ASP A 271 -15.22 -23.58 22.16
CA ASP A 271 -15.84 -24.82 21.69
C ASP A 271 -16.20 -24.89 20.20
N ALA A 272 -16.14 -23.80 19.43
CA ALA A 272 -16.33 -23.86 17.98
C ALA A 272 -14.98 -23.93 17.25
N SER A 273 -14.67 -25.08 16.66
CA SER A 273 -13.41 -25.32 15.92
C SER A 273 -13.56 -25.15 14.41
N PHE A 274 -14.72 -24.69 13.95
CA PHE A 274 -15.05 -24.52 12.54
C PHE A 274 -15.92 -23.28 12.39
N ASP A 275 -15.45 -22.32 11.61
CA ASP A 275 -16.19 -21.13 11.22
C ASP A 275 -16.69 -21.32 9.77
N PRO A 276 -18.00 -21.59 9.57
CA PRO A 276 -18.56 -21.83 8.24
C PRO A 276 -18.41 -20.64 7.29
N GLU A 277 -18.49 -19.41 7.80
CA GLU A 277 -18.42 -18.21 6.97
C GLU A 277 -17.00 -18.01 6.42
N LEU A 278 -15.99 -18.26 7.27
CA LEU A 278 -14.59 -18.22 6.85
C LEU A 278 -14.21 -19.36 5.91
N HIS A 279 -14.80 -20.54 6.11
CA HIS A 279 -14.64 -21.67 5.20
C HIS A 279 -15.19 -21.34 3.81
N GLU A 280 -16.41 -20.81 3.74
CA GLU A 280 -17.03 -20.38 2.49
C GLU A 280 -16.25 -19.25 1.81
N LEU A 281 -15.80 -18.25 2.57
CA LEU A 281 -14.97 -17.15 2.06
C LEU A 281 -13.68 -17.66 1.42
N LEU A 282 -12.99 -18.61 2.07
CA LEU A 282 -11.75 -19.17 1.57
C LEU A 282 -11.99 -20.01 0.31
N LYS A 283 -13.08 -20.79 0.27
CA LYS A 283 -13.49 -21.58 -0.90
C LYS A 283 -13.82 -20.68 -2.10
N ASP A 284 -14.60 -19.62 -1.92
CA ASP A 284 -14.89 -18.65 -2.99
C ASP A 284 -13.62 -17.97 -3.52
N GLU A 285 -12.66 -17.66 -2.63
CA GLU A 285 -11.37 -17.11 -3.05
C GLU A 285 -10.55 -18.13 -3.86
N PHE A 286 -10.52 -19.41 -3.47
CA PHE A 286 -9.88 -20.48 -4.25
C PHE A 286 -10.46 -20.63 -5.65
N ASP A 287 -11.79 -20.71 -5.76
CA ASP A 287 -12.51 -20.84 -7.03
C ASP A 287 -12.24 -19.64 -7.95
N TRP A 288 -12.13 -18.45 -7.38
CA TRP A 288 -11.83 -17.24 -8.14
C TRP A 288 -10.39 -17.16 -8.60
N VAL A 289 -9.44 -17.46 -7.72
CA VAL A 289 -8.02 -17.51 -8.10
C VAL A 289 -7.78 -18.59 -9.15
N GLU A 290 -8.48 -19.72 -9.08
CA GLU A 290 -8.44 -20.75 -10.12
C GLU A 290 -8.85 -20.20 -11.49
N LYS A 291 -10.00 -19.51 -11.55
CA LYS A 291 -10.48 -18.87 -12.79
C LYS A 291 -9.45 -17.88 -13.33
N LEU A 292 -8.79 -17.11 -12.46
CA LEU A 292 -7.71 -16.21 -12.87
C LEU A 292 -6.47 -16.95 -13.38
N ILE A 293 -6.04 -18.02 -12.71
CA ILE A 293 -4.89 -18.84 -13.10
C ILE A 293 -5.11 -19.47 -14.47
N LYS A 294 -6.32 -19.98 -14.73
CA LYS A 294 -6.71 -20.58 -16.02
C LYS A 294 -6.81 -19.52 -17.13
N ARG A 295 -7.26 -18.30 -16.81
CA ARG A 295 -7.44 -17.22 -17.78
C ARG A 295 -6.17 -16.43 -18.09
N TYR A 296 -5.34 -16.17 -17.09
CA TYR A 296 -4.13 -15.35 -17.18
C TYR A 296 -2.90 -16.21 -16.90
N VAL A 297 -2.54 -16.97 -17.92
CA VAL A 297 -1.42 -17.92 -17.93
C VAL A 297 -0.10 -17.20 -17.61
N GLY A 298 0.78 -17.84 -16.83
CA GLY A 298 2.14 -17.37 -16.58
C GLY A 298 2.25 -16.23 -15.57
N ARG A 299 1.26 -16.06 -14.68
CA ARG A 299 1.27 -14.98 -13.68
C ARG A 299 1.62 -15.52 -12.29
N GLU A 300 2.87 -15.32 -11.88
CA GLU A 300 3.43 -15.82 -10.60
C GLU A 300 2.62 -15.36 -9.38
N ALA A 301 2.14 -14.12 -9.37
CA ALA A 301 1.39 -13.55 -8.24
C ALA A 301 0.14 -14.38 -7.87
N LEU A 302 -0.53 -14.96 -8.86
CA LEU A 302 -1.70 -15.81 -8.63
C LEU A 302 -1.34 -17.12 -7.92
N TRP A 303 -0.23 -17.73 -8.30
CA TRP A 303 0.29 -18.95 -7.66
C TRP A 303 0.81 -18.69 -6.25
N LEU A 304 1.46 -17.54 -6.02
CA LEU A 304 1.86 -17.10 -4.68
C LEU A 304 0.66 -16.85 -3.78
N HIS A 305 -0.40 -16.24 -4.31
CA HIS A 305 -1.65 -16.06 -3.56
C HIS A 305 -2.33 -17.40 -3.28
N ARG A 306 -2.41 -18.32 -4.27
CA ARG A 306 -2.94 -19.68 -4.05
C ARG A 306 -2.14 -20.43 -2.98
N ARG A 307 -0.81 -20.32 -2.97
CA ARG A 307 0.07 -20.83 -1.90
C ARG A 307 -0.30 -20.29 -0.51
N PHE A 308 -0.61 -19.00 -0.42
CA PHE A 308 -1.11 -18.41 0.83
C PHE A 308 -2.48 -18.99 1.24
N LEU A 309 -3.42 -19.15 0.30
CA LEU A 309 -4.74 -19.75 0.58
C LEU A 309 -4.60 -21.19 1.08
N SER A 310 -3.75 -21.99 0.45
CA SER A 310 -3.47 -23.38 0.86
C SER A 310 -2.82 -23.45 2.23
N THR A 311 -1.95 -22.49 2.57
CA THR A 311 -1.40 -22.37 3.91
C THR A 311 -2.50 -22.13 4.94
N CYS A 312 -3.44 -21.24 4.63
CA CYS A 312 -4.59 -20.98 5.50
C CYS A 312 -5.49 -22.21 5.61
N TRP A 313 -5.79 -22.86 4.50
CA TRP A 313 -6.63 -24.06 4.47
C TRP A 313 -6.08 -25.15 5.39
N ILE A 314 -4.78 -25.47 5.23
CA ILE A 314 -4.09 -26.47 6.05
C ILE A 314 -4.12 -26.05 7.52
N ARG A 315 -3.77 -24.80 7.82
CA ARG A 315 -3.67 -24.29 9.19
C ARG A 315 -5.00 -24.30 9.94
N TYR A 316 -6.09 -23.87 9.30
CA TYR A 316 -7.36 -23.63 9.97
C TYR A 316 -8.34 -24.81 9.87
N PHE A 317 -8.23 -25.64 8.82
CA PHE A 317 -9.20 -26.70 8.56
C PHE A 317 -8.60 -28.11 8.56
N ALA A 318 -7.30 -28.26 8.28
CA ALA A 318 -6.63 -29.57 8.26
C ALA A 318 -5.93 -29.92 9.58
N CYS A 319 -5.15 -28.99 10.16
CA CYS A 319 -4.48 -29.18 11.44
C CYS A 319 -5.48 -29.01 12.59
N GLY A 320 -6.03 -30.13 13.08
CA GLY A 320 -6.74 -30.12 14.35
C GLY A 320 -5.78 -29.89 15.52
N ASP A 321 -6.16 -29.05 16.47
CA ASP A 321 -5.42 -28.86 17.72
C ASP A 321 -5.28 -30.25 18.41
N HIS A 322 -4.06 -30.82 18.39
CA HIS A 322 -3.80 -32.20 18.87
C HIS A 322 -4.10 -32.40 20.37
N ASN A 323 -4.47 -31.35 21.10
CA ASN A 323 -4.67 -31.36 22.55
C ASN A 323 -6.13 -31.41 23.02
N ARG A 324 -7.13 -31.58 22.14
CA ARG A 324 -8.53 -31.66 22.59
C ARG A 324 -9.24 -32.93 22.10
N THR A 325 -9.36 -33.88 23.01
CA THR A 325 -10.21 -35.08 22.91
C THR A 325 -11.69 -34.68 23.06
N LEU A 326 -12.45 -34.60 21.96
CA LEU A 326 -13.93 -34.74 21.95
C LEU A 326 -14.45 -35.11 20.53
N PRO A 327 -15.72 -35.51 20.33
CA PRO A 327 -16.11 -36.84 19.84
C PRO A 327 -16.44 -36.91 18.33
N SER A 328 -16.02 -38.03 17.73
CA SER A 328 -16.52 -38.82 16.57
C SER A 328 -17.13 -38.22 15.28
N ASN A 329 -17.61 -36.97 15.19
CA ASN A 329 -18.21 -36.45 13.93
C ASN A 329 -17.43 -35.36 13.17
N PRO A 330 -16.71 -34.40 13.80
CA PRO A 330 -16.00 -33.36 13.06
C PRO A 330 -14.70 -33.86 12.39
N ARG A 331 -14.20 -35.04 12.78
CA ARG A 331 -13.03 -35.66 12.13
C ARG A 331 -13.34 -36.11 10.70
N ASN A 332 -14.49 -36.75 10.46
CA ASN A 332 -14.84 -37.25 9.13
C ASN A 332 -15.05 -36.13 8.11
N ILE A 333 -15.67 -35.02 8.51
CA ILE A 333 -15.86 -33.85 7.63
C ILE A 333 -14.51 -33.24 7.23
N ARG A 334 -13.58 -33.08 8.18
CA ARG A 334 -12.23 -32.56 7.90
C ARG A 334 -11.41 -33.46 6.98
N THR A 335 -11.53 -34.79 7.13
CA THR A 335 -10.83 -35.74 6.27
C THR A 335 -11.39 -35.74 4.83
N VAL A 336 -12.71 -35.63 4.67
CA VAL A 336 -13.32 -35.52 3.32
C VAL A 336 -12.93 -34.20 2.64
N ASP A 337 -12.88 -33.10 3.39
CA ASP A 337 -12.56 -31.78 2.87
C ASP A 337 -11.09 -31.67 2.43
N ILE A 338 -10.16 -32.34 3.12
CA ILE A 338 -8.75 -32.40 2.69
C ILE A 338 -8.56 -33.28 1.45
N ASP A 339 -9.28 -34.41 1.33
CA ASP A 339 -9.22 -35.25 0.14
C ASP A 339 -9.74 -34.48 -1.09
N MET A 340 -10.89 -33.81 -0.96
CA MET A 340 -11.44 -32.96 -2.02
C MET A 340 -10.49 -31.81 -2.39
N PHE A 341 -9.87 -31.18 -1.41
CA PHE A 341 -8.86 -30.14 -1.66
C PHE A 341 -7.68 -30.68 -2.47
N ILE A 342 -7.11 -31.84 -2.11
CA ILE A 342 -5.99 -32.45 -2.84
C ILE A 342 -6.40 -32.79 -4.27
N ASP A 343 -7.57 -33.38 -4.46
CA ASP A 343 -8.08 -33.75 -5.80
C ASP A 343 -8.24 -32.51 -6.70
N ASN A 344 -8.79 -31.41 -6.16
CA ASN A 344 -8.91 -30.13 -6.90
C ASN A 344 -7.55 -29.53 -7.28
N GLU A 345 -6.58 -29.55 -6.37
CA GLU A 345 -5.23 -29.03 -6.66
C GLU A 345 -4.49 -29.86 -7.72
N LEU A 346 -4.69 -31.19 -7.71
CA LEU A 346 -4.17 -32.09 -8.75
C LEU A 346 -4.81 -31.83 -10.11
N GLU A 347 -6.13 -31.60 -10.16
CA GLU A 347 -6.84 -31.25 -11.39
C GLU A 347 -6.32 -29.93 -11.97
N LEU A 348 -6.19 -28.90 -11.13
CA LEU A 348 -5.65 -27.61 -11.57
C LEU A 348 -4.23 -27.76 -12.11
N PHE A 349 -3.36 -28.47 -11.39
CA PHE A 349 -1.99 -28.74 -11.83
C PHE A 349 -1.96 -29.43 -13.19
N CYS A 350 -2.78 -30.47 -13.40
CA CYS A 350 -2.86 -31.17 -14.68
C CYS A 350 -3.31 -30.22 -15.80
N SER A 351 -4.30 -29.37 -15.56
CA SER A 351 -4.77 -28.40 -16.56
C SER A 351 -3.73 -27.32 -16.90
N CYS A 352 -2.86 -26.96 -15.96
CA CYS A 352 -1.87 -25.88 -16.11
C CYS A 352 -0.52 -26.34 -16.66
N THR A 353 -0.30 -27.66 -16.80
CA THR A 353 0.94 -28.24 -17.34
C THR A 353 0.82 -28.70 -18.79
N ILE A 354 -0.36 -28.54 -19.40
CA ILE A 354 -0.57 -28.78 -20.82
C ILE A 354 0.14 -27.65 -21.58
N LEU A 355 1.26 -27.97 -22.21
CA LEU A 355 2.00 -27.05 -23.07
C LEU A 355 1.41 -27.14 -24.49
N PRO A 356 0.84 -26.04 -25.03
CA PRO A 356 0.50 -25.99 -26.45
C PRO A 356 1.77 -26.01 -27.31
N ASP A 357 1.65 -26.42 -28.57
CA ASP A 357 2.69 -26.27 -29.61
C ASP A 357 2.85 -24.78 -30.00
N SER A 358 3.17 -23.94 -29.02
CA SER A 358 3.29 -22.49 -29.18
C SER A 358 4.55 -21.99 -28.46
N ASP A 359 5.27 -21.05 -29.08
CA ASP A 359 6.53 -20.50 -28.55
C ASP A 359 6.33 -19.48 -27.41
N PHE A 360 5.15 -19.42 -26.79
CA PHE A 360 4.86 -18.43 -25.75
C PHE A 360 5.45 -18.86 -24.39
N GLU A 361 6.37 -18.04 -23.87
CA GLU A 361 7.02 -18.23 -22.57
C GLU A 361 6.02 -18.30 -21.39
N ASP A 362 4.84 -17.69 -21.52
CA ASP A 362 3.81 -17.67 -20.47
C ASP A 362 3.34 -19.10 -20.10
N TYR A 363 3.19 -20.02 -21.05
CA TYR A 363 2.78 -21.40 -20.76
C TYR A 363 3.88 -22.19 -20.05
N GLN A 364 5.13 -21.95 -20.43
CA GLN A 364 6.29 -22.51 -19.77
C GLN A 364 6.41 -22.01 -18.33
N ALA A 365 6.20 -20.69 -18.12
CA ALA A 365 6.16 -20.08 -16.80
C ALA A 365 5.00 -20.65 -15.96
N GLN A 366 3.80 -20.79 -16.55
CA GLN A 366 2.63 -21.38 -15.88
C GLN A 366 2.92 -22.79 -15.38
N ALA A 367 3.43 -23.65 -16.25
CA ALA A 367 3.75 -25.03 -15.90
C ALA A 367 4.82 -25.08 -14.79
N THR A 368 5.80 -24.17 -14.84
CA THR A 368 6.83 -24.00 -13.78
C THR A 368 6.24 -23.57 -12.44
N PHE A 369 5.30 -22.62 -12.43
CA PHE A 369 4.65 -22.15 -11.21
C PHE A 369 3.74 -23.22 -10.61
N ALA A 370 2.96 -23.91 -11.44
CA ALA A 370 2.12 -25.04 -11.03
C ALA A 370 2.97 -26.17 -10.40
N ALA A 371 4.06 -26.52 -11.07
CA ALA A 371 5.07 -27.47 -10.61
C ALA A 371 5.62 -27.13 -9.23
N THR A 372 6.20 -25.94 -9.08
CA THR A 372 6.80 -25.49 -7.82
C THR A 372 5.79 -25.40 -6.68
N TYR A 373 4.56 -24.98 -6.99
CA TYR A 373 3.45 -24.96 -6.04
C TYR A 373 3.08 -26.37 -5.54
N MET A 374 2.91 -27.35 -6.42
CA MET A 374 2.56 -28.73 -6.02
C MET A 374 3.66 -29.41 -5.21
N VAL A 375 4.92 -29.18 -5.57
CA VAL A 375 6.07 -29.68 -4.78
C VAL A 375 6.06 -29.10 -3.38
N TRP A 376 5.87 -27.78 -3.26
CA TRP A 376 5.73 -27.13 -1.97
C TRP A 376 4.55 -27.66 -1.16
N LEU A 377 3.38 -27.84 -1.80
CA LEU A 377 2.16 -28.31 -1.14
C LEU A 377 2.36 -29.71 -0.55
N LYS A 378 2.99 -30.62 -1.30
CA LYS A 378 3.38 -31.96 -0.81
C LYS A 378 4.20 -31.84 0.48
N THR A 379 5.26 -31.01 0.48
CA THR A 379 6.11 -30.82 1.65
C THR A 379 5.33 -30.27 2.86
N GLN A 380 4.38 -29.35 2.64
CA GLN A 380 3.56 -28.84 3.75
C GLN A 380 2.63 -29.90 4.32
N LEU A 381 1.94 -30.66 3.48
CA LEU A 381 0.99 -31.68 3.92
C LEU A 381 1.68 -32.84 4.65
N SER A 382 2.84 -33.29 4.16
CA SER A 382 3.65 -34.32 4.84
C SER A 382 4.09 -33.87 6.24
N GLY A 383 4.51 -32.61 6.39
CA GLY A 383 4.92 -32.06 7.69
C GLY A 383 3.77 -31.74 8.64
N ALA A 384 2.63 -31.28 8.12
CA ALA A 384 1.52 -30.76 8.91
C ALA A 384 0.49 -31.82 9.35
N LEU A 385 0.34 -32.90 8.58
CA LEU A 385 -0.73 -33.87 8.81
C LEU A 385 -0.22 -35.30 9.06
N ALA A 386 1.09 -35.56 8.90
CA ALA A 386 1.66 -36.91 8.86
C ALA A 386 0.86 -37.87 7.93
N ILE A 387 0.14 -37.29 6.96
CA ILE A 387 -0.59 -38.04 5.95
C ILE A 387 0.46 -38.52 4.96
N ASP A 388 0.59 -39.84 4.88
CA ASP A 388 1.33 -40.49 3.83
C ASP A 388 0.58 -40.20 2.53
N ILE A 389 1.03 -39.19 1.78
CA ILE A 389 0.43 -38.81 0.49
C ILE A 389 0.85 -39.86 -0.56
N GLN A 390 0.53 -41.13 -0.31
CA GLN A 390 0.68 -42.22 -1.28
C GLN A 390 -0.21 -41.99 -2.52
N LYS A 391 -1.23 -41.13 -2.40
CA LYS A 391 -2.14 -40.73 -3.48
C LYS A 391 -1.53 -39.77 -4.51
N MET A 392 -0.53 -38.97 -4.15
CA MET A 392 0.19 -38.18 -5.16
C MET A 392 1.11 -39.16 -5.88
N GLU A 393 0.76 -39.58 -7.10
CA GLU A 393 1.63 -40.37 -7.98
C GLU A 393 2.97 -39.63 -8.19
N THR A 394 3.91 -39.83 -7.27
CA THR A 394 5.20 -39.15 -7.23
C THR A 394 6.00 -39.43 -8.49
N SER A 395 5.81 -40.59 -9.10
CA SER A 395 6.34 -40.99 -10.40
C SER A 395 5.79 -40.12 -11.55
N ARG A 396 4.48 -39.90 -11.59
CA ARG A 396 3.81 -39.05 -12.59
C ARG A 396 4.17 -37.59 -12.40
N LEU A 397 4.18 -37.09 -11.16
CA LEU A 397 4.60 -35.73 -10.84
C LEU A 397 6.07 -35.53 -11.24
N LYS A 398 6.97 -36.46 -10.89
CA LYS A 398 8.39 -36.39 -11.28
C LYS A 398 8.56 -36.39 -12.80
N SER A 399 7.83 -37.23 -13.53
CA SER A 399 7.86 -37.26 -14.99
C SER A 399 7.40 -35.93 -15.60
N LEU A 400 6.28 -35.37 -15.12
CA LEU A 400 5.75 -34.08 -15.58
C LEU A 400 6.70 -32.92 -15.25
N LEU A 401 7.26 -32.89 -14.03
CA LEU A 401 8.23 -31.88 -13.59
C LEU A 401 9.52 -31.89 -14.42
N THR A 402 10.01 -33.08 -14.77
CA THR A 402 11.24 -33.25 -15.57
C THR A 402 11.02 -32.80 -17.01
N ASN A 403 9.84 -33.04 -17.56
CA ASN A 403 9.47 -32.58 -18.91
C ASN A 403 9.26 -31.07 -18.97
N VAL A 404 8.66 -30.47 -17.94
CA VAL A 404 8.38 -29.04 -17.88
C VAL A 404 9.64 -28.23 -17.59
N CYS A 405 10.46 -28.59 -16.61
CA CYS A 405 11.68 -27.85 -16.26
C CYS A 405 12.90 -28.76 -16.18
N PRO A 406 13.48 -29.17 -17.32
CA PRO A 406 14.63 -30.07 -17.35
C PRO A 406 15.86 -29.46 -16.65
N GLU A 407 16.04 -28.14 -16.73
CA GLU A 407 17.12 -27.40 -16.05
C GLU A 407 17.05 -27.47 -14.51
N LYS A 408 15.84 -27.67 -13.96
CA LYS A 408 15.61 -27.80 -12.52
C LYS A 408 15.46 -29.26 -12.07
N SER A 409 15.78 -30.23 -12.93
CA SER A 409 15.71 -31.67 -12.66
C SER A 409 16.37 -32.08 -11.34
N LEU A 410 17.46 -31.43 -10.95
CA LEU A 410 18.13 -31.66 -9.66
C LEU A 410 17.27 -31.30 -8.44
N LEU A 411 16.43 -30.26 -8.53
CA LEU A 411 15.46 -29.89 -7.48
C LEU A 411 14.31 -30.90 -7.40
N TRP A 412 14.03 -31.61 -8.50
CA TRP A 412 12.96 -32.61 -8.57
C TRP A 412 13.41 -33.99 -8.09
N ASN A 413 14.73 -34.22 -7.96
CA ASN A 413 15.29 -35.49 -7.52
C ASN A 413 15.13 -35.77 -6.03
N SER A 414 14.81 -34.75 -5.20
CA SER A 414 14.50 -34.90 -3.78
C SER A 414 13.03 -35.26 -3.50
N LEU A 415 12.16 -35.26 -4.51
CA LEU A 415 10.75 -35.65 -4.36
C LEU A 415 10.50 -37.10 -3.91
N PRO A 416 11.29 -38.11 -4.34
CA PRO A 416 11.18 -39.49 -3.86
C PRO A 416 11.69 -39.66 -2.43
N GLU A 417 12.78 -38.95 -2.05
CA GLU A 417 13.44 -39.11 -0.74
C GLU A 417 12.60 -38.63 0.45
N LEU A 418 11.62 -37.74 0.21
CA LEU A 418 10.65 -37.29 1.23
C LEU A 418 9.62 -38.36 1.65
N CYS A 419 9.60 -39.52 1.00
CA CYS A 419 8.77 -40.67 1.40
C CYS A 419 9.60 -41.81 2.04
N GLU A 420 10.94 -41.72 2.07
CA GLU A 420 11.81 -42.81 2.53
C GLU A 420 12.59 -42.50 3.83
N SER A 421 12.38 -41.33 4.44
CA SER A 421 12.85 -41.11 5.81
C SER A 421 11.84 -41.69 6.81
N THR A 422 12.09 -42.95 7.17
CA THR A 422 11.50 -43.79 8.23
C THR A 422 10.99 -43.08 9.48
#